data_AF-A0A0R3PWI5-F1
#
_entry.id   AF-A0A0R3PWI5-F1
#
_cell.length_a   1.000
_cell.length_b   1.000
_cell.length_c   1.000
_cell.angle_alpha   90.00
_cell.angle_beta   90.00
_cell.angle_gamma   90.00
#
_symmetry.space_group_name_H-M   'P 1'
#
loop_
_entity.id
_entity.type
_entity.pdbx_description
1 polymer ?
#
loop_
_entity_poly.entity_id
_entity_poly.type
_entity_poly.pdbx_seq_one_letter_code
_entity_poly.pdbx_strand_id
1 'polypeptide(L)'
;MMIDCPYRLFYVGAREGQMPLVLTMINKNTRTPIPAVIVTGALAIAYLILSKNVYSLINYIQITYWLAIAAAIAALFYLRKSMPDAPRPIKVSLIWPAIFLSGCIALVVVPIMAAPKDTAIGIMILLSSVPVYLIFVAWKNKPKFVEQLSGQFSEICLSG
;
A
#
# COMPACT_ATOMS: atom_id res chain seq x y z
N MET A 1 -3.22 19.05 -8.88
CA MET A 1 -3.52 18.74 -7.46
C MET A 1 -3.65 17.24 -7.15
N MET A 2 -3.99 16.37 -8.12
CA MET A 2 -4.21 14.93 -7.86
C MET A 2 -2.91 14.07 -7.80
N ILE A 3 -1.77 14.60 -8.26
CA ILE A 3 -0.47 13.87 -8.30
C ILE A 3 0.23 13.89 -6.93
N ASP A 4 -0.26 14.70 -5.99
CA ASP A 4 0.39 14.99 -4.72
C ASP A 4 -0.02 14.05 -3.57
N CYS A 5 -1.18 13.39 -3.66
CA CYS A 5 -1.62 12.42 -2.65
C CYS A 5 -0.62 11.29 -2.33
N PRO A 6 0.08 10.66 -3.30
CA PRO A 6 1.04 9.60 -2.98
C PRO A 6 2.23 10.11 -2.15
N TYR A 7 2.73 11.33 -2.41
CA TYR A 7 3.85 11.86 -1.63
C TYR A 7 3.45 12.02 -0.16
N ARG A 8 2.20 12.43 0.13
CA ARG A 8 1.73 12.61 1.51
C ARG A 8 1.68 11.28 2.24
N LEU A 9 1.18 10.24 1.57
CA LEU A 9 1.10 8.91 2.15
C LEU A 9 2.50 8.35 2.45
N PHE A 10 3.46 8.51 1.53
CA PHE A 10 4.83 8.07 1.75
C PHE A 10 5.53 8.90 2.85
N TYR A 11 5.29 10.20 2.91
CA TYR A 11 5.86 11.06 3.96
C TYR A 11 5.34 10.71 5.35
N VAL A 12 4.03 10.45 5.49
CA VAL A 12 3.43 10.01 6.75
C VAL A 12 3.90 8.60 7.12
N GLY A 13 3.93 7.67 6.16
CA GLY A 13 4.45 6.32 6.38
C GLY A 13 5.92 6.28 6.81
N ALA A 14 6.73 7.20 6.28
CA ALA A 14 8.11 7.42 6.70
C ALA A 14 8.22 7.89 8.15
N ARG A 15 7.36 8.83 8.57
CA ARG A 15 7.34 9.33 9.95
C ARG A 15 6.92 8.27 10.96
N GLU A 16 5.98 7.42 10.59
CA GLU A 16 5.52 6.30 11.43
C GLU A 16 6.50 5.10 11.44
N GLY A 17 7.66 5.23 10.76
CA GLY A 17 8.66 4.15 10.68
C GLY A 17 8.19 2.92 9.90
N GLN A 18 7.06 3.01 9.20
CA GLN A 18 6.44 1.96 8.40
C GLN A 18 7.09 1.80 7.02
N MET A 19 8.05 2.67 6.69
CA MET A 19 8.67 2.74 5.37
C MET A 19 10.19 2.56 5.49
N PRO A 20 10.83 1.70 4.67
CA PRO A 20 12.27 1.50 4.73
C PRO A 20 13.01 2.80 4.36
N LEU A 21 14.00 3.19 5.16
CA LEU A 21 14.77 4.45 5.03
C LEU A 21 15.32 4.75 3.62
N VAL A 22 15.53 3.71 2.80
CA VAL A 22 16.04 3.84 1.42
C VAL A 22 15.03 4.54 0.50
N LEU A 23 13.72 4.41 0.78
CA LEU A 23 12.64 5.06 0.02
C LEU A 23 12.31 6.46 0.55
N THR A 24 12.74 6.79 1.77
CA THR A 24 12.49 8.10 2.42
C THR A 24 13.62 9.09 2.21
N MET A 25 14.65 8.69 1.46
CA MET A 25 15.79 9.52 1.15
C MET A 25 15.38 10.56 0.09
N ILE A 26 14.97 11.73 0.57
CA ILE A 26 14.58 12.87 -0.25
C ILE A 26 15.86 13.59 -0.66
N ASN A 27 16.16 13.62 -1.96
CA ASN A 27 17.27 14.41 -2.48
C ASN A 27 17.00 15.91 -2.15
N LYS A 28 17.97 16.57 -1.51
CA LYS A 28 17.88 17.95 -1.02
C LYS A 28 17.70 18.96 -2.15
N ASN A 29 18.18 18.66 -3.36
CA ASN A 29 18.13 19.56 -4.52
C ASN A 29 16.81 19.47 -5.30
N THR A 30 16.34 18.25 -5.62
CA THR A 30 15.18 18.05 -6.51
C THR A 30 13.86 17.82 -5.76
N ARG A 31 13.91 17.63 -4.42
CA ARG A 31 12.74 17.27 -3.57
C ARG A 31 11.95 16.05 -4.06
N THR A 32 12.49 15.26 -4.98
CA THR A 32 11.88 14.05 -5.52
C THR A 32 12.58 12.81 -4.96
N PRO A 33 11.84 11.79 -4.49
CA PRO A 33 12.43 10.53 -4.06
C PRO A 33 12.78 9.66 -5.29
N ILE A 34 13.88 10.01 -5.98
CA ILE A 34 14.40 9.32 -7.17
C ILE A 34 14.44 7.79 -7.01
N PRO A 35 14.99 7.21 -5.91
CA PRO A 35 15.03 5.75 -5.76
C PRO A 35 13.64 5.11 -5.62
N ALA A 36 12.69 5.80 -4.98
CA ALA A 36 11.32 5.29 -4.87
C ALA A 36 10.62 5.26 -6.22
N VAL A 37 10.80 6.32 -7.03
CA VAL A 37 10.23 6.40 -8.38
C VAL A 37 10.78 5.30 -9.27
N ILE A 38 12.10 5.07 -9.26
CA ILE A 38 12.74 4.01 -10.07
C ILE A 38 12.20 2.64 -9.70
N VAL A 39 12.09 2.31 -8.40
CA VAL A 39 11.56 1.01 -7.95
C VAL A 39 10.09 0.85 -8.35
N THR A 40 9.26 1.88 -8.15
CA THR A 40 7.84 1.82 -8.56
C THR A 40 7.68 1.72 -10.08
N GLY A 41 8.55 2.39 -10.85
CA GLY A 41 8.57 2.33 -12.31
C GLY A 41 9.00 0.97 -12.83
N ALA A 42 10.05 0.38 -12.26
CA ALA A 42 10.49 -0.98 -12.59
C ALA A 42 9.40 -2.01 -12.27
N LEU A 43 8.71 -1.86 -11.13
CA LEU A 43 7.59 -2.72 -10.76
C LEU A 43 6.44 -2.59 -11.76
N ALA A 44 6.08 -1.36 -12.15
CA ALA A 44 5.03 -1.10 -13.13
C ALA A 44 5.36 -1.73 -14.50
N ILE A 45 6.60 -1.60 -14.96
CA ILE A 45 7.07 -2.23 -16.21
C ILE A 45 7.00 -3.76 -16.09
N ALA A 46 7.41 -4.34 -14.97
CA ALA A 46 7.32 -5.78 -14.74
C ALA A 46 5.87 -6.29 -14.80
N TYR A 47 4.92 -5.57 -14.18
CA TYR A 47 3.49 -5.90 -14.26
C TYR A 47 2.93 -5.82 -15.68
N LEU A 48 3.37 -4.82 -16.47
CA LEU A 48 2.97 -4.68 -17.87
C LEU A 48 3.51 -5.81 -18.76
N ILE A 49 4.74 -6.28 -18.50
CA ILE A 49 5.34 -7.40 -19.24
C ILE A 49 4.65 -8.73 -18.89
N LEU A 50 4.30 -8.92 -17.61
CA LEU A 50 3.68 -10.16 -17.12
C LEU A 50 2.22 -10.29 -17.57
N SER A 51 1.50 -9.17 -17.72
CA SER A 51 0.10 -9.14 -18.12
C SER A 51 -0.05 -8.64 -19.57
N LYS A 52 -0.20 -9.56 -20.54
CA LYS A 52 -0.40 -9.23 -21.96
C LYS A 52 -1.64 -8.36 -22.25
N ASN A 53 -2.60 -8.27 -21.32
CA ASN A 53 -3.86 -7.55 -21.49
C ASN A 53 -4.06 -6.51 -20.38
N VAL A 54 -4.28 -5.25 -20.78
CA VAL A 54 -4.53 -4.13 -19.86
C VAL A 54 -5.81 -4.34 -19.04
N TYR A 55 -6.84 -4.96 -19.63
CA TYR A 55 -8.10 -5.25 -18.94
C TYR A 55 -7.94 -6.17 -17.73
N SER A 56 -7.10 -7.21 -17.81
CA SER A 56 -6.80 -8.08 -16.66
C SER A 56 -6.03 -7.32 -15.58
N LEU A 57 -5.11 -6.42 -15.96
CA LEU A 57 -4.36 -5.60 -15.01
C LEU A 57 -5.28 -4.66 -14.21
N ILE A 58 -6.26 -4.05 -14.88
CA ILE A 58 -7.28 -3.21 -14.24
C ILE A 58 -8.08 -4.04 -13.23
N ASN A 59 -8.49 -5.26 -13.60
CA ASN A 59 -9.19 -6.16 -12.69
C ASN A 59 -8.35 -6.52 -11.45
N TYR A 60 -7.05 -6.80 -11.61
CA TYR A 60 -6.16 -7.09 -10.48
C TYR A 60 -6.08 -5.93 -9.48
N ILE A 61 -5.89 -4.70 -9.99
CA ILE A 61 -5.81 -3.50 -9.15
C ILE A 61 -7.16 -3.25 -8.46
N GLN A 62 -8.26 -3.35 -9.21
CA GLN A 62 -9.59 -3.08 -8.69
C GLN A 62 -9.96 -4.07 -7.57
N ILE A 63 -9.69 -5.35 -7.75
CA ILE A 63 -9.94 -6.37 -6.71
C ILE A 63 -9.15 -6.06 -5.45
N THR A 64 -7.86 -5.76 -5.59
CA THR A 64 -6.98 -5.41 -4.46
C THR A 64 -7.47 -4.15 -3.74
N TYR A 65 -7.91 -3.13 -4.48
CA TYR A 65 -8.44 -1.88 -3.95
C TYR A 65 -9.73 -2.08 -3.15
N TRP A 66 -10.70 -2.84 -3.70
CA TRP A 66 -11.93 -3.16 -2.98
C TRP A 66 -11.67 -4.01 -1.74
N LEU A 67 -10.70 -4.94 -1.80
CA LEU A 67 -10.28 -5.73 -0.65
C LEU A 67 -9.67 -4.85 0.45
N ALA A 68 -8.82 -3.89 0.09
CA ALA A 68 -8.23 -2.94 1.03
C ALA A 68 -9.29 -2.05 1.69
N ILE A 69 -10.27 -1.57 0.93
CA ILE A 69 -11.43 -0.83 1.48
C ILE A 69 -12.22 -1.72 2.44
N ALA A 70 -12.56 -2.94 2.05
CA ALA A 70 -13.30 -3.87 2.89
C ALA A 70 -12.55 -4.16 4.21
N ALA A 71 -11.23 -4.35 4.14
CA ALA A 71 -10.38 -4.52 5.31
C ALA A 71 -10.37 -3.27 6.21
N ALA A 72 -10.28 -2.06 5.64
CA ALA A 72 -10.33 -0.81 6.38
C ALA A 72 -11.67 -0.62 7.13
N ILE A 73 -12.78 -1.04 6.51
CA ILE A 73 -14.11 -0.97 7.13
C ILE A 73 -14.27 -2.02 8.22
N ALA A 74 -13.77 -3.24 7.99
CA ALA A 74 -13.72 -4.28 9.01
C ALA A 74 -12.88 -3.82 10.21
N ALA A 75 -11.72 -3.19 9.97
CA ALA A 75 -10.89 -2.60 11.01
C ALA A 75 -11.60 -1.46 11.76
N LEU A 76 -12.34 -0.59 11.05
CA LEU A 76 -13.14 0.46 11.67
C LEU A 76 -14.25 -0.11 12.57
N PHE A 77 -14.92 -1.18 12.12
CA PHE A 77 -15.94 -1.87 12.89
C PHE A 77 -15.33 -2.52 14.14
N TYR A 78 -14.20 -3.19 13.99
CA TYR A 78 -13.45 -3.78 15.10
C TYR A 78 -13.00 -2.73 16.11
N LEU A 79 -12.43 -1.62 15.66
CA LEU A 79 -11.99 -0.51 16.52
C LEU A 79 -13.18 0.16 17.23
N ARG A 80 -14.35 0.23 16.58
CA ARG A 80 -15.57 0.71 17.22
C ARG A 80 -16.04 -0.21 18.35
N LYS A 81 -15.84 -1.52 18.23
CA LYS A 81 -16.16 -2.50 19.28
C LYS A 81 -15.12 -2.53 20.41
N SER A 82 -13.84 -2.39 20.07
CA SER A 82 -12.73 -2.52 21.03
C SER A 82 -12.49 -1.24 21.86
N MET A 83 -12.72 -0.05 21.30
CA MET A 83 -12.51 1.23 21.99
C MET A 83 -13.77 2.14 21.94
N PRO A 84 -14.80 1.86 22.77
CA PRO A 84 -16.02 2.64 22.80
C PRO A 84 -15.83 4.07 23.37
N ASP A 85 -14.89 4.26 24.31
CA ASP A 85 -14.74 5.49 25.10
C ASP A 85 -13.81 6.56 24.50
N ALA A 86 -13.34 6.38 23.27
CA ALA A 86 -12.55 7.43 22.61
C ALA A 86 -13.40 8.69 22.35
N PRO A 87 -12.89 9.91 22.58
CA PRO A 87 -13.62 11.15 22.28
C PRO A 87 -13.78 11.29 20.76
N ARG A 88 -14.95 10.91 20.24
CA ARG A 88 -15.27 10.97 18.80
C ARG A 88 -16.00 12.30 18.49
N PRO A 89 -15.40 13.21 17.71
CA PRO A 89 -16.03 14.48 17.34
C PRO A 89 -17.24 14.32 16.39
N ILE A 90 -17.41 13.14 15.76
CA ILE A 90 -18.53 12.85 14.85
C ILE A 90 -19.21 11.54 15.30
N LYS A 91 -20.42 11.64 15.83
CA LYS A 91 -21.25 10.48 16.23
C LYS A 91 -22.06 9.99 15.04
N VAL A 92 -21.55 8.98 14.34
CA VAL A 92 -22.25 8.36 13.20
C VAL A 92 -23.06 7.15 13.69
N SER A 93 -24.36 7.10 13.36
CA SER A 93 -25.27 6.03 13.79
C SER A 93 -24.77 4.64 13.33
N LEU A 94 -24.98 3.63 14.19
CA LEU A 94 -24.47 2.26 14.00
C LEU A 94 -25.07 1.53 12.79
N ILE A 95 -26.15 2.07 12.23
CA ILE A 95 -26.87 1.55 11.07
C ILE A 95 -26.00 1.63 9.81
N TRP A 96 -25.23 2.71 9.66
CA TRP A 96 -24.37 2.92 8.48
C TRP A 96 -23.27 1.86 8.35
N PRO A 97 -22.47 1.54 9.39
CA PRO A 97 -21.50 0.45 9.34
C PRO A 97 -22.11 -0.93 9.04
N ALA A 98 -23.33 -1.22 9.51
CA ALA A 98 -23.96 -2.52 9.30
C ALA A 98 -24.36 -2.74 7.83
N ILE A 99 -24.96 -1.72 7.20
CA ILE A 99 -25.26 -1.72 5.76
C ILE A 99 -23.96 -1.76 4.93
N PHE A 100 -22.92 -1.09 5.42
CA PHE A 100 -21.63 -1.10 4.73
C PHE A 100 -20.95 -2.47 4.80
N LEU A 101 -21.07 -3.19 5.92
CA LEU A 101 -20.54 -4.54 6.09
C LEU A 101 -21.22 -5.54 5.14
N SER A 102 -22.54 -5.45 4.97
CA SER A 102 -23.25 -6.28 3.99
C SER A 102 -22.82 -5.95 2.56
N GLY A 103 -22.62 -4.66 2.25
CA GLY A 103 -22.01 -4.21 0.99
C GLY A 103 -20.61 -4.78 0.76
N CYS A 104 -19.77 -4.85 1.80
CA CYS A 104 -18.42 -5.44 1.69
C CYS A 104 -18.47 -6.94 1.35
N ILE A 105 -19.40 -7.70 1.95
CA ILE A 105 -19.56 -9.13 1.63
C ILE A 105 -19.96 -9.30 0.17
N ALA A 106 -20.92 -8.51 -0.32
CA ALA A 106 -21.33 -8.53 -1.72
C ALA A 106 -20.17 -8.17 -2.66
N LEU A 107 -19.38 -7.15 -2.33
CA LEU A 107 -18.23 -6.71 -3.13
C LEU A 107 -17.06 -7.69 -3.15
N VAL A 108 -16.95 -8.59 -2.18
CA VAL A 108 -15.98 -9.70 -2.20
C VAL A 108 -16.50 -10.86 -3.05
N VAL A 109 -17.80 -11.17 -2.97
CA VAL A 109 -18.41 -12.29 -3.70
C VAL A 109 -18.51 -12.03 -5.20
N VAL A 110 -18.85 -10.80 -5.60
CA VAL A 110 -18.98 -10.40 -7.02
C VAL A 110 -17.72 -10.71 -7.86
N PRO A 111 -16.50 -10.28 -7.48
CA PRO A 111 -15.29 -10.56 -8.26
C PRO A 111 -14.91 -12.04 -8.26
N ILE A 112 -15.16 -12.77 -7.15
CA ILE A 112 -14.91 -14.22 -7.06
C ILE A 112 -15.73 -14.98 -8.12
N MET A 113 -16.99 -14.59 -8.33
CA MET A 113 -17.86 -15.21 -9.33
C MET A 113 -17.53 -14.75 -10.76
N ALA A 114 -17.19 -13.47 -10.95
CA ALA A 114 -16.96 -12.91 -12.28
C ALA A 114 -15.61 -13.36 -12.89
N ALA A 115 -14.54 -13.40 -12.10
CA ALA A 115 -13.21 -13.75 -12.57
C ALA A 115 -12.36 -14.37 -11.44
N PRO A 116 -12.51 -15.68 -11.17
CA PRO A 116 -11.83 -16.33 -10.05
C PRO A 116 -10.31 -16.35 -10.19
N LYS A 117 -9.78 -16.43 -11.41
CA LYS A 117 -8.33 -16.41 -11.69
C LYS A 117 -7.72 -15.04 -11.35
N ASP A 118 -8.36 -13.97 -11.79
CA ASP A 118 -7.89 -12.61 -11.54
C ASP A 118 -7.97 -12.24 -10.05
N THR A 119 -9.02 -12.74 -9.39
CA THR A 119 -9.21 -12.57 -7.95
C THR A 119 -8.14 -13.29 -7.14
N ALA A 120 -7.79 -14.52 -7.50
CA ALA A 120 -6.73 -15.28 -6.83
C ALA A 120 -5.36 -14.57 -6.92
N ILE A 121 -5.03 -14.02 -8.09
CA ILE A 121 -3.79 -13.24 -8.29
C ILE A 121 -3.82 -11.96 -7.45
N GLY A 122 -4.93 -11.22 -7.43
CA GLY A 122 -5.09 -10.03 -6.60
C GLY A 122 -4.91 -10.31 -5.10
N ILE A 123 -5.49 -11.41 -4.60
CA ILE A 123 -5.32 -11.86 -3.20
C ILE A 123 -3.85 -12.24 -2.93
N MET A 124 -3.19 -12.93 -3.87
CA MET A 124 -1.78 -13.29 -3.72
C MET A 124 -0.86 -12.06 -3.66
N ILE A 125 -1.15 -11.01 -4.44
CA ILE A 125 -0.44 -9.73 -4.39
C ILE A 125 -0.69 -9.03 -3.04
N LEU A 126 -1.93 -9.04 -2.55
CA LEU A 126 -2.22 -8.49 -1.23
C LEU A 126 -1.49 -9.27 -0.12
N LEU A 127 -1.50 -10.60 -0.18
CA LEU A 127 -0.82 -11.44 0.80
C LEU A 127 0.70 -11.28 0.73
N SER A 128 1.29 -11.11 -0.45
CA SER A 128 2.74 -10.87 -0.60
C SER A 128 3.19 -9.52 -0.06
N SER A 129 2.28 -8.55 0.07
CA SER A 129 2.58 -7.27 0.73
C SER A 129 2.93 -7.42 2.22
N VAL A 130 2.35 -8.41 2.91
CA VAL A 130 2.58 -8.69 4.35
C VAL A 130 4.00 -9.18 4.65
N PRO A 131 4.55 -10.23 4.00
CA PRO A 131 5.92 -10.66 4.22
C PRO A 131 6.93 -9.60 3.77
N VAL A 132 6.65 -8.85 2.70
CA VAL A 132 7.49 -7.71 2.29
C VAL A 132 7.54 -6.68 3.41
N TYR A 133 6.39 -6.31 3.99
CA TYR A 133 6.35 -5.40 5.13
C TYR A 133 7.13 -5.94 6.34
N LEU A 134 6.97 -7.22 6.71
CA LEU A 134 7.71 -7.82 7.83
C LEU A 134 9.24 -7.83 7.61
N ILE A 135 9.69 -8.20 6.40
CA ILE A 135 11.12 -8.25 6.07
C ILE A 135 11.75 -6.85 6.07
N PHE A 136 11.07 -5.85 5.49
CA PHE A 136 11.64 -4.51 5.35
C PHE A 136 11.47 -3.63 6.59
N VAL A 137 10.42 -3.82 7.38
CA VAL A 137 10.06 -2.94 8.50
C VAL A 137 10.33 -3.58 9.86
N ALA A 138 9.98 -4.86 10.06
CA ALA A 138 10.20 -5.53 11.35
C ALA A 138 11.66 -5.99 11.53
N TRP A 139 12.39 -6.25 10.44
CA TRP A 139 13.80 -6.65 10.51
C TRP A 139 14.73 -5.44 10.68
N LYS A 140 14.95 -5.03 11.94
CA LYS A 140 15.87 -3.95 12.31
C LYS A 140 17.34 -4.24 11.97
N ASN A 141 17.72 -5.50 11.81
CA ASN A 141 19.10 -5.90 11.54
C ASN A 141 19.37 -5.85 10.03
N LYS A 142 19.55 -4.63 9.50
CA LYS A 142 19.79 -4.43 8.06
C LYS A 142 21.11 -5.12 7.67
N PRO A 143 21.14 -5.94 6.62
CA PRO A 143 22.40 -6.45 6.10
C PRO A 143 23.26 -5.29 5.61
N LYS A 144 24.56 -5.25 6.00
CA LYS A 144 25.52 -4.16 5.70
C LYS A 144 25.59 -3.79 4.21
N PHE A 145 25.25 -4.72 3.32
CA PHE A 145 25.16 -4.50 1.88
C PHE A 145 24.10 -3.47 1.47
N VAL A 146 22.94 -3.46 2.12
CA VAL A 146 21.85 -2.49 1.83
C VAL A 146 22.23 -1.10 2.35
N GLU A 147 22.93 -1.05 3.47
CA GLU A 147 23.46 0.21 4.03
C GLU A 147 24.56 0.80 3.13
N GLN A 148 25.51 -0.03 2.66
CA GLN A 148 26.55 0.38 1.72
C GLN A 148 25.99 0.85 0.37
N LEU A 149 25.03 0.12 -0.21
CA LEU A 149 24.33 0.56 -1.43
C LEU A 149 23.60 1.88 -1.21
N SER A 150 22.89 2.02 -0.07
CA SER A 150 22.20 3.27 0.25
C SER A 150 23.16 4.45 0.43
N GLY A 151 24.35 4.22 1.00
CA GLY A 151 25.41 5.22 1.12
C GLY A 151 25.98 5.64 -0.25
N GLN A 152 26.27 4.69 -1.13
CA GLN A 152 26.73 4.98 -2.49
C GLN A 152 25.69 5.76 -3.31
N PHE A 153 24.41 5.39 -3.23
CA PHE A 153 23.34 6.15 -3.89
C PHE A 153 23.14 7.55 -3.29
N SER A 154 23.37 7.72 -1.98
CA SER A 154 23.33 9.03 -1.31
C SER A 154 24.41 9.97 -1.84
N GLU A 155 25.64 9.49 -1.99
CA GLU A 155 26.75 10.30 -2.51
C GLU A 155 26.54 10.68 -3.98
N ILE A 156 26.06 9.76 -4.81
CA ILE A 156 25.73 10.03 -6.22
C ILE A 156 24.62 11.08 -6.34
N CYS A 157 23.62 11.06 -5.45
CA CYS A 157 22.54 12.04 -5.46
C CYS A 157 22.92 13.42 -4.89
N LEU A 158 23.94 13.50 -4.03
CA LEU A 158 24.42 14.77 -3.44
C LEU A 158 25.53 15.44 -4.27
N SER A 159 26.23 14.69 -5.10
CA SER A 159 27.34 15.18 -5.94
C SER A 159 26.90 15.70 -7.33
N GLY A 160 25.61 15.69 -7.65
CA GLY A 160 25.02 16.23 -8.89
C GLY A 160 23.96 17.28 -8.61
#